data_AF-Q871G8-F1
#
_entry.id   AF-Q871G8-F1
#
_cell.length_a   1.000
_cell.length_b   1.000
_cell.length_c   1.000
_cell.angle_alpha   90.00
_cell.angle_beta   90.00
_cell.angle_gamma   90.00
#
_symmetry.space_group_name_H-M   'P 1'
#
loop_
_entity.id
_entity.type
_entity.pdbx_description
1 polymer ?
#
loop_
_entity_poly.entity_id
_entity_poly.type
_entity_poly.pdbx_seq_one_letter_code
_entity_poly.pdbx_strand_id
1 'polypeptide(L)'
;MSLEAEETLESGLLGIGLGSDSEDESTTNTISNTKTEVVAECAAPATKADRTALSEEAFQELKKTYRVKVENGEFHRHLQFPLGSTAADGRTRTINKPEAQEILHAVEELYFFRRYEEAVALLRKVWEDAGDSLFDRDTTGLLRLYETRCGERLRVNGQ
;
A
#
# COMPACT_ATOMS: atom_id res chain seq x y z
N MET A 1 36.94 49.84 -13.44
CA MET A 1 37.27 49.11 -14.68
C MET A 1 37.74 47.73 -14.21
N SER A 2 36.83 46.73 -14.16
CA SER A 2 36.62 45.72 -15.23
C SER A 2 37.67 44.59 -15.06
N LEU A 3 37.43 43.27 -14.89
CA LEU A 3 36.37 42.29 -15.23
C LEU A 3 36.54 41.06 -14.29
N GLU A 4 35.52 40.49 -13.66
CA GLU A 4 34.78 39.25 -14.05
C GLU A 4 35.63 37.98 -14.27
N ALA A 5 35.38 36.97 -13.44
CA ALA A 5 35.56 35.56 -13.77
C ALA A 5 34.41 34.78 -13.11
N GLU A 6 33.58 34.18 -13.96
CA GLU A 6 32.36 33.47 -13.62
C GLU A 6 32.65 32.04 -13.15
N GLU A 7 32.01 31.61 -12.07
CA GLU A 7 31.77 30.19 -11.81
C GLU A 7 30.27 29.94 -11.83
N THR A 8 29.82 29.42 -12.96
CA THR A 8 28.48 28.89 -13.22
C THR A 8 28.28 27.62 -12.40
N LEU A 9 27.65 27.75 -11.22
CA LEU A 9 27.11 26.61 -10.50
C LEU A 9 25.88 26.08 -11.27
N GLU A 10 26.15 25.05 -12.07
CA GLU A 10 25.21 24.22 -12.82
C GLU A 10 24.14 23.63 -11.88
N SER A 11 23.10 24.44 -11.62
CA SER A 11 21.91 24.06 -10.86
C SER A 11 20.96 23.26 -11.74
N GLY A 12 21.42 22.08 -12.18
CA GLY A 12 20.64 21.14 -12.96
C GLY A 12 20.17 19.97 -12.11
N LEU A 13 19.19 20.16 -11.22
CA LEU A 13 18.50 18.99 -10.65
C LEU A 13 17.05 19.13 -10.20
N LEU A 14 16.43 20.31 -10.19
CA LEU A 14 15.00 20.41 -9.84
C LEU A 14 14.29 21.34 -10.82
N GLY A 15 13.81 20.76 -11.92
CA GLY A 15 12.91 21.39 -12.89
C GLY A 15 11.52 21.67 -12.30
N ILE A 16 11.46 22.46 -11.23
CA ILE A 16 10.25 23.10 -10.73
C ILE A 16 10.27 24.53 -11.26
N GLY A 17 9.61 24.73 -12.40
CA GLY A 17 9.31 26.06 -12.89
C GLY A 17 8.36 26.75 -11.92
N LEU A 18 8.91 27.60 -11.05
CA LEU A 18 8.14 28.56 -10.26
C LEU A 18 7.73 29.71 -11.20
N GLY A 19 6.70 29.45 -12.01
CA GLY A 19 5.96 30.51 -12.70
C GLY A 19 5.25 31.35 -11.64
N SER A 20 5.86 32.48 -11.30
CA SER A 20 5.25 33.54 -10.50
C SER A 20 4.26 34.30 -11.38
N ASP A 21 3.01 33.87 -11.38
CA ASP A 21 1.90 34.61 -11.98
C ASP A 21 1.12 35.32 -10.86
N SER A 22 1.30 36.64 -10.81
CA SER A 22 0.67 37.55 -9.86
C SER A 22 -0.39 38.32 -10.61
N GLU A 23 -1.63 37.85 -10.55
CA GLU A 23 -2.80 38.63 -10.98
C GLU A 23 -3.81 38.71 -9.82
N ASP A 24 -3.96 39.93 -9.31
CA ASP A 24 -4.98 40.39 -8.37
C ASP A 24 -6.31 40.53 -9.13
N GLU A 25 -7.36 39.85 -8.69
CA GLU A 25 -8.73 40.30 -8.96
C GLU A 25 -9.64 39.99 -7.77
N SER A 26 -9.90 41.02 -6.98
CA SER A 26 -10.95 41.05 -5.97
C SER A 26 -12.33 40.98 -6.63
N THR A 27 -13.02 39.85 -6.50
CA THR A 27 -14.48 39.79 -6.67
C THR A 27 -15.15 39.66 -5.30
N THR A 28 -15.57 40.81 -4.78
CA THR A 28 -16.44 40.92 -3.61
C THR A 28 -17.82 40.32 -3.94
N ASN A 29 -18.22 39.27 -3.24
CA ASN A 29 -19.63 38.90 -3.17
C ASN A 29 -20.08 38.75 -1.72
N THR A 30 -20.66 39.85 -1.23
CA THR A 30 -21.30 40.02 0.07
C THR A 30 -22.52 39.11 0.18
N ILE A 31 -22.50 38.17 1.12
CA ILE A 31 -23.71 37.63 1.74
C ILE A 31 -23.50 37.66 3.26
N SER A 32 -24.10 38.68 3.87
CA SER A 32 -24.19 38.86 5.32
C SER A 32 -24.93 37.67 5.94
N ASN A 33 -24.34 37.03 6.97
CA ASN A 33 -25.08 36.30 8.00
C ASN A 33 -24.29 36.33 9.33
N THR A 34 -24.71 37.27 10.19
CA THR A 34 -24.82 37.16 11.65
C THR A 34 -23.87 36.23 12.43
N LYS A 35 -22.90 36.87 13.10
CA LYS A 35 -22.41 36.62 14.47
C LYS A 35 -22.87 35.31 15.13
N THR A 36 -21.97 34.35 15.28
CA THR A 36 -21.89 33.45 16.44
C THR A 36 -20.45 32.99 16.58
N GLU A 37 -19.85 33.35 17.72
CA GLU A 37 -18.54 32.88 18.16
C GLU A 37 -18.62 31.38 18.45
N VAL A 38 -17.92 30.57 17.65
CA VAL A 38 -17.62 29.18 17.98
C VAL A 38 -16.20 28.88 17.52
N VAL A 39 -15.32 28.72 18.51
CA VAL A 39 -14.09 27.91 18.53
C VAL A 39 -13.37 27.72 17.20
N ALA A 40 -12.20 28.36 17.10
CA ALA A 40 -11.19 28.11 16.08
C ALA A 40 -10.68 26.66 16.18
N GLU A 41 -11.37 25.74 15.53
CA GLU A 41 -10.85 24.43 15.19
C GLU A 41 -11.40 24.06 13.80
N CYS A 42 -10.51 23.63 12.91
CA CYS A 42 -10.75 23.35 11.48
C CYS A 42 -10.83 24.57 10.54
N ALA A 43 -9.75 25.36 10.46
CA ALA A 43 -9.48 26.12 9.24
C ALA A 43 -9.16 25.14 8.10
N ALA A 44 -9.88 25.24 6.97
CA ALA A 44 -9.53 24.50 5.77
C ALA A 44 -8.12 24.91 5.30
N PRO A 45 -7.26 23.96 4.87
CA PRO A 45 -5.90 24.27 4.45
C PRO A 45 -5.93 25.23 3.27
N ALA A 46 -5.38 26.43 3.45
CA ALA A 46 -5.38 27.49 2.45
C ALA A 46 -4.47 27.16 1.27
N THR A 47 -3.45 26.31 1.49
CA THR A 47 -2.50 25.90 0.46
C THR A 47 -2.19 24.40 0.49
N LYS A 48 -1.62 23.86 -0.61
CA LYS A 48 -1.15 22.46 -0.67
C LYS A 48 -0.08 22.15 0.38
N ALA A 49 0.70 23.16 0.80
CA ALA A 49 1.72 23.03 1.83
C ALA A 49 1.11 22.78 3.22
N ASP A 50 -0.02 23.42 3.52
CA ASP A 50 -0.72 23.26 4.80
C ASP A 50 -1.34 21.87 4.99
N ARG A 51 -1.56 21.11 3.90
CA ARG A 51 -2.11 19.73 3.97
C ARG A 51 -1.14 18.71 4.58
N THR A 52 0.15 19.00 4.57
CA THR A 52 1.22 18.09 5.02
C THR A 52 2.13 18.73 6.06
N ALA A 53 1.87 19.97 6.46
CA ALA A 53 2.63 20.66 7.48
C ALA A 53 2.30 20.09 8.87
N LEU A 54 3.05 19.06 9.27
CA LEU A 54 3.25 18.75 10.68
C LEU A 54 4.24 19.78 11.23
N SER A 55 4.02 20.24 12.47
CA SER A 55 5.05 21.01 13.17
C SER A 55 6.31 20.15 13.36
N GLU A 56 7.49 20.76 13.43
CA GLU A 56 8.75 20.04 13.66
C GLU A 56 8.68 19.18 14.94
N GLU A 57 8.02 19.67 15.98
CA GLU A 57 7.79 18.92 17.22
C GLU A 57 6.97 17.65 16.99
N ALA A 58 5.84 17.75 16.27
CA ALA A 58 5.00 16.60 15.93
C ALA A 58 5.74 15.62 15.00
N PHE A 59 6.60 16.11 14.11
CA PHE A 59 7.45 15.26 13.27
C PHE A 59 8.50 14.50 14.09
N GLN A 60 9.12 15.14 15.09
CA GLN A 60 10.08 14.48 15.98
C GLN A 60 9.40 13.40 16.85
N GLU A 61 8.18 13.64 17.34
CA GLU A 61 7.39 12.63 18.05
C GLU A 61 7.00 11.45 17.14
N LEU A 62 6.57 11.74 15.92
CA LEU A 62 6.27 10.73 14.91
C LEU A 62 7.51 9.89 14.59
N LYS A 63 8.67 10.54 14.41
CA LYS A 63 9.94 9.87 14.13
C LYS A 63 10.38 8.95 15.27
N LYS A 64 10.17 9.35 16.53
CA LYS A 64 10.44 8.50 17.71
C LYS A 64 9.53 7.26 17.74
N THR A 65 8.29 7.42 17.29
CA THR A 65 7.27 6.36 17.33
C THR A 65 7.29 5.49 16.07
N TYR A 66 7.85 5.99 14.97
CA TYR A 66 7.85 5.32 13.68
C TYR A 66 8.64 4.01 13.73
N ARG A 67 7.96 2.93 13.35
CA ARG A 67 8.53 1.60 13.17
C ARG A 67 8.25 1.17 11.74
N VAL A 68 9.31 0.86 11.00
CA VAL A 68 9.18 0.26 9.67
C VAL A 68 8.50 -1.10 9.84
N LYS A 69 7.44 -1.34 9.06
CA LYS A 69 6.81 -2.66 8.98
C LYS A 69 7.79 -3.61 8.31
N VAL A 70 8.23 -4.64 9.03
CA VAL A 70 9.08 -5.70 8.47
C VAL A 70 8.24 -6.96 8.40
N GLU A 71 7.89 -7.38 7.18
CA GLU A 71 7.20 -8.64 6.93
C GLU A 71 8.24 -9.77 6.89
N ASN A 72 8.13 -10.72 7.82
CA ASN A 72 9.06 -11.87 7.95
C ASN A 72 8.45 -13.18 7.42
N GLY A 73 7.51 -13.09 6.47
CA GLY A 73 6.81 -14.24 5.91
C GLY A 73 5.66 -14.77 6.78
N GLU A 74 5.20 -13.95 7.73
CA GLU A 74 4.05 -14.28 8.59
C GLU A 74 2.72 -13.78 8.02
N PHE A 75 2.71 -13.18 6.83
CA PHE A 75 1.50 -12.66 6.20
C PHE A 75 0.41 -13.72 6.05
N HIS A 76 0.81 -14.98 5.78
CA HIS A 76 -0.12 -16.12 5.68
C HIS A 76 -0.96 -16.37 6.96
N ARG A 77 -0.52 -15.90 8.14
CA ARG A 77 -1.28 -16.04 9.40
C ARG A 77 -2.47 -15.10 9.48
N HIS A 78 -2.47 -14.01 8.71
CA HIS A 78 -3.56 -13.04 8.69
C HIS A 78 -4.69 -13.45 7.75
N LEU A 79 -4.46 -14.46 6.90
CA LEU A 79 -5.48 -15.02 6.04
C LEU A 79 -6.57 -15.69 6.90
N GLN A 80 -7.81 -15.27 6.66
CA GLN A 80 -8.96 -15.83 7.35
C GLN A 80 -9.42 -17.09 6.63
N PHE A 81 -9.25 -18.24 7.28
CA PHE A 81 -9.82 -19.50 6.82
C PHE A 81 -11.07 -19.82 7.66
N PRO A 82 -12.14 -20.36 7.05
CA PRO A 82 -12.28 -20.72 5.64
C PRO A 82 -12.48 -19.50 4.72
N LEU A 83 -11.78 -19.49 3.58
CA LEU A 83 -11.85 -18.50 2.49
C LEU A 83 -13.23 -18.46 1.83
N GLY A 84 -14.02 -19.52 1.99
CA GLY A 84 -15.35 -19.55 1.38
C GLY A 84 -16.11 -20.83 1.66
N SER A 85 -16.15 -21.30 2.91
CA SER A 85 -17.15 -22.30 3.27
C SER A 85 -18.51 -21.62 3.12
N THR A 86 -19.27 -22.05 2.09
CA THR A 86 -20.72 -21.87 1.92
C THR A 86 -21.34 -20.96 2.98
N ALA A 87 -21.73 -19.73 2.63
CA ALA A 87 -22.62 -18.96 3.48
C ALA A 87 -23.79 -19.89 3.86
N ALA A 88 -24.25 -19.83 5.12
CA ALA A 88 -25.33 -20.68 5.63
C ALA A 88 -26.62 -20.68 4.77
N ASP A 89 -26.70 -19.75 3.82
CA ASP A 89 -27.75 -19.57 2.81
C ASP A 89 -27.54 -20.35 1.49
N GLY A 90 -26.53 -21.23 1.41
CA GLY A 90 -26.31 -22.11 0.23
C GLY A 90 -25.82 -21.39 -1.03
N ARG A 91 -25.35 -20.14 -0.91
CA ARG A 91 -24.84 -19.35 -2.04
C ARG A 91 -23.33 -19.50 -2.15
N THR A 92 -22.85 -19.89 -3.32
CA THR A 92 -21.42 -19.94 -3.65
C THR A 92 -20.82 -18.55 -3.50
N ARG A 93 -19.99 -18.34 -2.47
CA ARG A 93 -19.20 -17.12 -2.30
C ARG A 93 -18.04 -17.21 -3.30
N THR A 94 -17.94 -16.25 -4.19
CA THR A 94 -16.76 -16.03 -5.03
C THR A 94 -15.77 -15.13 -4.28
N ILE A 95 -14.50 -15.50 -4.22
CA ILE A 95 -13.45 -14.65 -3.63
C ILE A 95 -13.34 -13.36 -4.45
N ASN A 96 -13.23 -12.22 -3.77
CA ASN A 96 -12.99 -10.96 -4.45
C ASN A 96 -11.52 -10.85 -4.87
N LYS A 97 -11.23 -10.13 -5.95
CA LYS A 97 -9.87 -9.92 -6.46
C LYS A 97 -8.81 -9.52 -5.40
N PRO A 98 -9.07 -8.58 -4.46
CA PRO A 98 -8.08 -8.26 -3.42
C PRO A 98 -7.76 -9.47 -2.52
N GLU A 99 -8.76 -10.23 -2.11
CA GLU A 99 -8.57 -11.40 -1.24
C GLU A 99 -7.79 -12.51 -1.96
N ALA A 100 -8.02 -12.70 -3.27
CA ALA A 100 -7.21 -13.59 -4.09
C ALA A 100 -5.73 -13.15 -4.16
N GLN A 101 -5.47 -11.84 -4.25
CA GLN A 101 -4.10 -11.31 -4.26
C GLN A 101 -3.41 -11.49 -2.89
N GLU A 102 -4.13 -11.31 -1.78
CA GLU A 102 -3.57 -11.56 -0.45
C GLU A 102 -3.10 -13.01 -0.31
N ILE A 103 -3.92 -13.98 -0.76
CA ILE A 103 -3.53 -15.40 -0.73
C ILE A 103 -2.30 -15.65 -1.59
N LEU A 104 -2.26 -15.09 -2.79
CA LEU A 104 -1.11 -15.21 -3.68
C LEU A 104 0.15 -14.65 -3.02
N HIS A 105 0.09 -13.44 -2.48
CA HIS A 105 1.22 -12.79 -1.81
C HIS A 105 1.70 -13.56 -0.59
N ALA A 106 0.79 -14.16 0.19
CA ALA A 106 1.17 -15.04 1.30
C ALA A 106 2.02 -16.23 0.84
N VAL A 107 1.65 -16.86 -0.28
CA VAL A 107 2.40 -17.97 -0.88
C VAL A 107 3.76 -17.49 -1.41
N GLU A 108 3.79 -16.32 -2.06
CA GLU A 108 5.01 -15.72 -2.59
C GLU A 108 6.02 -15.38 -1.49
N GLU A 109 5.54 -14.80 -0.39
CA GLU A 109 6.39 -14.52 0.77
C GLU A 109 6.99 -15.81 1.33
N LEU A 110 6.19 -16.84 1.57
CA LEU A 110 6.67 -18.12 2.06
C LEU A 110 7.72 -18.73 1.11
N TYR A 111 7.52 -18.62 -0.21
CA TYR A 111 8.50 -19.03 -1.21
C TYR A 111 9.80 -18.21 -1.11
N PHE A 112 9.71 -16.89 -0.95
CA PHE A 112 10.87 -15.98 -0.82
C PHE A 112 11.69 -16.28 0.44
N PHE A 113 11.02 -16.51 1.57
CA PHE A 113 11.64 -16.92 2.84
C PHE A 113 12.09 -18.38 2.87
N ARG A 114 11.97 -19.11 1.75
CA ARG A 114 12.35 -20.54 1.61
C ARG A 114 11.58 -21.47 2.56
N ARG A 115 10.42 -21.04 3.06
CA ARG A 115 9.51 -21.82 3.91
C ARG A 115 8.58 -22.67 3.03
N TYR A 116 9.17 -23.56 2.24
CA TYR A 116 8.46 -24.30 1.19
C TYR A 116 7.40 -25.26 1.77
N GLU A 117 7.64 -25.85 2.94
CA GLU A 117 6.68 -26.73 3.61
C GLU A 117 5.38 -26.01 3.95
N GLU A 118 5.51 -24.81 4.51
CA GLU A 118 4.38 -23.98 4.88
C GLU A 118 3.63 -23.45 3.66
N ALA A 119 4.35 -23.10 2.58
CA ALA A 119 3.73 -22.69 1.33
C ALA A 119 2.86 -23.81 0.75
N VAL A 120 3.36 -25.06 0.73
CA VAL A 120 2.60 -26.22 0.26
C VAL A 120 1.42 -26.53 1.18
N ALA A 121 1.60 -26.44 2.50
CA ALA A 121 0.52 -26.64 3.45
C ALA A 121 -0.59 -25.59 3.29
N LEU A 122 -0.22 -24.33 3.04
CA LEU A 122 -1.17 -23.25 2.76
C LEU A 122 -1.95 -23.52 1.47
N LEU A 123 -1.24 -23.84 0.37
CA LEU A 123 -1.86 -24.16 -0.91
C LEU A 123 -2.83 -25.34 -0.81
N ARG A 124 -2.48 -26.40 -0.06
CA ARG A 124 -3.40 -27.52 0.21
C ARG A 124 -4.67 -27.07 0.90
N LYS A 125 -4.57 -26.26 1.96
CA LYS A 125 -5.74 -25.70 2.66
C LYS A 125 -6.59 -24.85 1.74
N VAL A 126 -5.95 -24.04 0.88
CA VAL A 126 -6.64 -23.23 -0.12
C VAL A 126 -7.43 -24.13 -1.07
N TRP A 127 -6.82 -25.19 -1.62
CA TRP A 127 -7.52 -26.10 -2.54
C TRP A 127 -8.63 -26.92 -1.88
N GLU A 128 -8.45 -27.33 -0.61
CA GLU A 128 -9.45 -28.06 0.16
C GLU A 128 -10.69 -27.20 0.43
N ASP A 129 -10.52 -25.91 0.71
CA ASP A 129 -11.61 -25.01 1.06
C ASP A 129 -12.26 -24.35 -0.17
N ALA A 130 -11.45 -23.96 -1.15
CA ALA A 130 -11.88 -23.15 -2.30
C ALA A 130 -12.21 -23.98 -3.55
N GLY A 131 -11.48 -25.08 -3.76
CA GLY A 131 -11.40 -25.75 -5.05
C GLY A 131 -10.81 -24.86 -6.17
N ASP A 132 -10.69 -25.43 -7.37
CA ASP A 132 -10.08 -24.75 -8.52
C ASP A 132 -10.96 -23.63 -9.14
N SER A 133 -12.25 -23.58 -8.80
CA SER A 133 -13.24 -22.66 -9.39
C SER A 133 -13.38 -21.32 -8.67
N LEU A 134 -12.74 -21.15 -7.51
CA LEU A 134 -12.92 -19.95 -6.69
C LEU A 134 -12.06 -18.76 -7.16
N PHE A 135 -10.98 -19.05 -7.88
CA PHE A 135 -10.02 -18.05 -8.34
C PHE A 135 -10.11 -17.86 -9.86
N ASP A 136 -9.72 -16.66 -10.32
CA ASP A 136 -9.51 -16.41 -11.73
C ASP A 136 -8.42 -17.32 -12.30
N ARG A 137 -8.54 -17.66 -13.59
CA ARG A 137 -7.64 -18.60 -14.29
C ARG A 137 -6.16 -18.28 -14.08
N ASP A 138 -5.79 -17.00 -14.13
CA ASP A 138 -4.41 -16.57 -14.01
C ASP A 138 -3.88 -16.79 -12.59
N THR A 139 -4.70 -16.46 -11.56
CA THR A 139 -4.38 -16.70 -10.15
C THR A 139 -4.25 -18.19 -9.88
N THR A 140 -5.18 -19.02 -10.37
CA THR A 140 -5.09 -20.49 -10.25
C THR A 140 -3.80 -21.01 -10.88
N GLY A 141 -3.43 -20.51 -12.07
CA GLY A 141 -2.18 -20.89 -12.75
C GLY A 141 -0.94 -20.53 -11.94
N LEU A 142 -0.90 -19.34 -11.33
CA LEU A 142 0.18 -18.91 -10.46
C LEU A 142 0.29 -19.78 -9.20
N LEU A 143 -0.82 -20.05 -8.52
CA LEU A 143 -0.84 -20.90 -7.32
C LEU A 143 -0.33 -22.31 -7.62
N ARG A 144 -0.73 -22.91 -8.76
CA ARG A 144 -0.24 -24.21 -9.21
C ARG A 144 1.25 -24.20 -9.56
N LEU A 145 1.74 -23.11 -10.16
CA LEU A 145 3.16 -22.94 -10.44
C LEU A 145 3.97 -22.92 -9.14
N TYR A 146 3.51 -22.16 -8.13
CA TYR A 146 4.17 -22.11 -6.84
C TYR A 146 4.08 -23.44 -6.08
N GLU A 147 2.95 -24.16 -6.16
CA GLU A 147 2.82 -25.52 -5.61
C GLU A 147 3.91 -26.45 -6.16
N THR A 148 4.08 -26.45 -7.48
CA THR A 148 5.09 -27.28 -8.16
C THR A 148 6.50 -26.87 -7.77
N ARG A 149 6.81 -25.57 -7.81
CA ARG A 149 8.15 -25.04 -7.47
C ARG A 149 8.50 -25.31 -6.01
N CYS A 150 7.58 -25.09 -5.07
CA CYS A 150 7.81 -25.40 -3.67
C CYS A 150 8.05 -26.90 -3.46
N GLY A 151 7.28 -27.77 -4.14
CA GLY A 151 7.48 -29.21 -4.10
C GLY A 151 8.85 -29.65 -4.63
N GLU A 152 9.29 -29.11 -5.77
CA GLU A 152 10.63 -29.34 -6.31
C GLU A 152 11.73 -28.89 -5.34
N ARG A 153 11.60 -27.67 -4.79
CA ARG A 153 12.55 -27.13 -3.81
C ARG A 153 12.62 -27.97 -2.55
N LEU A 154 11.49 -28.48 -2.07
CA LEU A 154 11.45 -29.32 -0.88
C LEU A 154 12.18 -30.65 -1.10
N ARG A 155 12.06 -31.24 -2.30
CA ARG A 155 12.78 -32.47 -2.67
C ARG A 155 14.29 -32.24 -2.78
N VAL A 156 14.70 -31.08 -3.29
CA VAL A 156 16.13 -30.71 -3.39
C VAL A 156 16.73 -30.33 -2.04
N ASN A 157 15.98 -29.64 -1.18
CA ASN A 157 16.44 -29.21 0.14
C ASN A 157 16.38 -30.31 1.22
N GLY A 158 15.68 -31.41 0.97
CA GLY A 158 15.60 -32.58 1.85
C GLY A 158 16.71 -33.63 1.63
N GLN A 159 17.65 -33.38 0.72
CA GLN A 159 18.89 -34.16 0.52
C GLN A 159 20.09 -33.44 1.14
#